data_AF-A0A2D4LHT3-F1
#
_entry.id   AF-A0A2D4LHT3-F1
#
_cell.length_a   1.000
_cell.length_b   1.000
_cell.length_c   1.000
_cell.angle_alpha   90.00
_cell.angle_beta   90.00
_cell.angle_gamma   90.00
#
_symmetry.space_group_name_H-M   'P 1'
#
loop_
_entity.id
_entity.type
_entity.pdbx_description
1 polymer ?
#
loop_
_entity_poly.entity_id
_entity_poly.type
_entity_poly.pdbx_seq_one_letter_code
_entity_poly.pdbx_strand_id
1 'polypeptide(L)'
;YSLPKFTMGWAVVFLALLTYCTGIDGQSTWTQPPSSSVSPGGTITISCTTQSTYRISWYQQKAGKGPRFVHCDGCSSRGEGIPNRFTATRSGSTGSLAITNTQVEDEAVYYCG
;
A
#
# COMPACT_ATOMS: atom_id res chain seq x y z
N TYR A 1 30.85 25.83 51.28
CA TYR A 1 30.81 24.44 51.77
C TYR A 1 29.38 24.12 52.18
N SER A 2 28.91 22.92 51.81
CA SER A 2 27.67 22.25 52.23
C SER A 2 26.28 22.74 51.76
N LEU A 3 25.75 21.96 50.81
CA LEU A 3 24.35 21.49 50.66
C LEU A 3 23.84 20.82 51.98
N PRO A 4 22.61 20.28 52.11
CA PRO A 4 21.47 20.12 51.18
C PRO A 4 20.08 20.43 51.79
N LYS A 5 19.01 20.46 50.97
CA LYS A 5 17.70 19.90 51.37
C LYS A 5 17.07 19.16 50.19
N PHE A 6 16.88 17.86 50.42
CA PHE A 6 16.22 16.87 49.57
C PHE A 6 14.70 16.93 49.80
N THR A 7 13.93 17.12 48.72
CA THR A 7 12.54 16.62 48.52
C THR A 7 12.18 16.93 47.06
N MET A 8 11.46 16.13 46.28
CA MET A 8 10.67 14.93 46.54
C MET A 8 10.57 14.15 45.21
N GLY A 9 10.91 12.86 45.25
CA GLY A 9 10.93 11.95 44.10
C GLY A 9 9.55 11.65 43.50
N TRP A 10 8.92 12.65 42.89
CA TRP A 10 7.74 12.49 42.04
C TRP A 10 8.08 12.64 40.55
N ALA A 11 9.18 13.31 40.20
CA ALA A 11 9.60 13.48 38.81
C ALA A 11 10.08 12.17 38.17
N VAL A 12 10.58 11.21 38.96
CA VAL A 12 11.17 9.98 38.43
C VAL A 12 10.13 8.88 38.20
N VAL A 13 8.97 8.93 38.88
CA VAL A 13 7.89 7.94 38.68
C VAL A 13 7.12 8.21 37.37
N PHE A 14 6.98 9.48 36.96
CA PHE A 14 6.27 9.84 35.73
C PHE A 14 7.08 9.61 34.45
N LEU A 15 8.42 9.50 34.53
CA LEU A 15 9.26 9.23 33.36
C LEU A 15 9.49 7.73 33.08
N ALA A 16 8.96 6.85 33.94
CA ALA A 16 9.11 5.39 33.82
C ALA A 16 7.87 4.69 33.24
N LEU A 17 6.91 5.46 32.69
CA LEU A 17 5.68 4.95 32.08
C LEU A 17 5.53 5.36 30.60
N LEU A 18 6.63 5.53 29.88
CA LEU A 18 6.66 5.46 28.41
C LEU A 18 7.19 4.08 27.97
N THR A 19 6.73 3.06 28.69
CA THR A 19 6.99 1.66 28.41
C THR A 19 6.24 1.28 27.14
N TYR A 20 7.00 1.04 26.08
CA TYR A 20 6.70 0.08 25.03
C TYR A 20 5.32 0.17 24.37
N CYS A 21 5.18 1.07 23.38
CA CYS A 21 4.36 0.76 22.22
C CYS A 21 5.22 0.04 21.16
N THR A 22 5.76 -1.14 21.47
CA THR A 22 6.13 -2.06 20.38
C THR A 22 4.85 -2.76 19.95
N GLY A 23 4.01 -2.04 19.20
CA GLY A 23 3.09 -2.71 18.31
C GLY A 23 3.94 -3.40 17.25
N ILE A 24 4.23 -4.69 17.44
CA ILE A 24 4.58 -5.54 16.30
C ILE A 24 3.24 -5.76 15.61
N ASP A 25 2.88 -4.83 14.73
CA ASP A 25 1.79 -5.08 13.81
C ASP A 25 2.29 -6.19 12.88
N GLY A 26 1.78 -7.41 13.08
CA GLY A 26 1.93 -8.51 12.12
C GLY A 26 1.10 -8.23 10.86
N GLN A 27 1.11 -7.00 10.39
CA GLN A 27 0.37 -6.57 9.22
C GLN A 27 1.05 -7.20 8.01
N SER A 28 0.27 -7.83 7.14
CA SER A 28 0.76 -8.23 5.82
C SER A 28 1.24 -6.97 5.10
N THR A 29 2.55 -6.75 5.09
CA THR A 29 3.13 -5.56 4.48
C THR A 29 2.98 -5.66 2.97
N TRP A 30 2.18 -4.75 2.41
CA TRP A 30 2.07 -4.54 0.98
C TRP A 30 3.05 -3.44 0.56
N THR A 31 3.96 -3.73 -0.37
CA THR A 31 4.99 -2.80 -0.83
C THR A 31 4.80 -2.49 -2.30
N GLN A 32 4.67 -1.22 -2.66
CA GLN A 32 4.53 -0.73 -4.03
C GLN A 32 5.59 0.34 -4.34
N PRO A 33 5.97 0.54 -5.62
CA PRO A 33 6.80 1.68 -6.00
C PRO A 33 6.05 3.00 -5.73
N PRO A 34 6.76 4.09 -5.40
CA PRO A 34 6.13 5.36 -5.03
C PRO A 34 5.37 6.01 -6.21
N SER A 35 5.89 5.85 -7.42
CA SER A 35 5.26 6.36 -8.64
C SER A 35 5.85 5.68 -9.87
N SER A 36 5.13 5.72 -10.99
CA SER A 36 5.63 5.30 -12.30
C SER A 36 4.93 6.10 -13.39
N SER A 37 5.60 6.30 -14.53
CA SER A 37 5.08 7.07 -15.65
C SER A 37 5.30 6.35 -16.97
N VAL A 38 4.44 6.65 -17.94
CA VAL A 38 4.44 6.05 -19.29
C VAL A 38 3.74 6.99 -20.25
N SER A 39 4.23 7.09 -21.48
CA SER A 39 3.55 7.85 -22.52
C SER A 39 2.25 7.16 -22.97
N PRO A 40 1.23 7.90 -23.44
CA PRO A 40 0.05 7.30 -24.06
C PRO A 40 0.41 6.32 -25.18
N GLY A 41 -0.34 5.22 -25.29
CA GLY A 41 -0.08 4.10 -26.19
C GLY A 41 0.99 3.10 -25.69
N GLY A 42 1.70 3.44 -24.62
CA GLY A 42 2.70 2.58 -24.00
C GLY A 42 2.11 1.41 -23.22
N THR A 43 3.00 0.64 -22.59
CA THR A 43 2.64 -0.40 -21.62
C THR A 43 3.38 -0.14 -20.33
N ILE A 44 2.66 -0.20 -19.21
CA ILE A 44 3.22 -0.07 -17.87
C ILE A 44 2.83 -1.29 -17.04
N THR A 45 3.70 -1.69 -16.13
CA THR A 45 3.41 -2.73 -15.15
C THR A 45 3.64 -2.16 -13.76
N ILE A 46 2.60 -2.16 -12.95
CA ILE A 46 2.65 -1.73 -11.55
C ILE A 46 2.89 -2.97 -10.71
N SER A 47 3.93 -2.97 -9.88
CA SER A 47 4.27 -4.10 -9.02
C SER A 47 3.80 -3.89 -7.59
N CYS A 48 3.53 -4.99 -6.91
CA CYS A 48 3.14 -5.01 -5.51
C CYS A 48 3.66 -6.29 -4.83
N THR A 49 4.44 -6.16 -3.77
CA THR A 49 5.00 -7.30 -3.02
C THR A 49 4.24 -7.50 -1.72
N THR A 50 3.91 -8.75 -1.40
CA THR A 50 3.21 -9.14 -0.17
C THR A 50 3.62 -10.52 0.32
N GLN A 51 3.53 -10.73 1.63
CA GLN A 51 3.63 -12.06 2.25
C GLN A 51 2.25 -12.75 2.37
N SER A 52 1.16 -12.03 2.08
CA SER A 52 -0.19 -12.56 2.13
C SER A 52 -0.35 -13.72 1.14
N THR A 53 -1.06 -14.79 1.53
CA THR A 53 -1.41 -15.90 0.63
C THR A 53 -2.75 -15.69 -0.08
N TYR A 54 -3.50 -14.64 0.28
CA TYR A 54 -4.73 -14.26 -0.40
C TYR A 54 -4.45 -13.72 -1.80
N ARG A 55 -5.49 -13.74 -2.65
CA ARG A 55 -5.45 -13.09 -3.97
C ARG A 55 -5.11 -11.61 -3.82
N ILE A 56 -4.32 -11.11 -4.76
CA ILE A 56 -3.95 -9.71 -4.91
C ILE A 56 -4.99 -9.05 -5.81
N SER A 57 -5.84 -8.24 -5.20
CA SER A 57 -6.81 -7.41 -5.91
C SER A 57 -6.22 -6.05 -6.18
N TRP A 58 -6.50 -5.52 -7.36
CA TRP A 58 -6.06 -4.22 -7.80
C TRP A 58 -7.22 -3.26 -7.86
N TYR A 59 -6.94 -2.02 -7.49
CA TYR A 59 -7.92 -0.96 -7.46
C TYR A 59 -7.34 0.33 -8.02
N GLN A 60 -8.22 1.15 -8.57
CA GLN A 60 -7.91 2.45 -9.13
C GLN A 60 -8.66 3.52 -8.35
N GLN A 61 -7.98 4.62 -8.04
CA GLN A 61 -8.58 5.81 -7.45
C GLN A 61 -8.18 7.05 -8.24
N LYS A 62 -9.18 7.69 -8.84
CA LYS A 62 -9.05 8.99 -9.50
C LYS A 62 -9.29 10.12 -8.50
N ALA A 63 -8.75 11.30 -8.79
CA ALA A 63 -8.93 12.48 -7.96
C ALA A 63 -10.41 12.76 -7.68
N GLY A 64 -10.77 12.95 -6.41
CA GLY A 64 -12.15 13.21 -5.97
C GLY A 64 -13.11 12.02 -6.10
N LYS A 65 -12.62 10.82 -6.39
CA LYS A 65 -13.42 9.58 -6.47
C LYS A 65 -12.95 8.57 -5.43
N GLY A 66 -13.85 7.66 -5.07
CA GLY A 66 -13.52 6.52 -4.24
C GLY A 66 -12.75 5.44 -5.01
N PRO A 67 -12.07 4.55 -4.27
CA PRO A 67 -11.71 3.20 -4.71
C PRO A 67 -12.68 2.52 -5.69
N ARG A 68 -12.19 2.06 -6.84
CA ARG A 68 -12.91 1.08 -7.68
C ARG A 68 -12.05 -0.13 -8.01
N PHE A 69 -12.67 -1.31 -7.98
CA PHE A 69 -12.01 -2.57 -8.35
C PHE A 69 -11.61 -2.55 -9.83
N VAL A 70 -10.38 -3.00 -10.11
CA VAL A 70 -9.81 -3.10 -11.47
C VAL A 70 -9.80 -4.56 -11.89
N HIS A 71 -9.06 -5.40 -11.18
CA HIS A 71 -8.87 -6.80 -11.51
C HIS A 71 -8.18 -7.54 -10.35
N CYS A 72 -8.12 -8.87 -10.39
CA CYS A 72 -7.38 -9.67 -9.41
C CYS A 72 -6.59 -10.78 -10.11
N ASP A 73 -5.55 -11.31 -9.46
CA ASP A 73 -4.84 -12.48 -9.97
C ASP A 73 -5.78 -13.70 -10.04
N GLY A 74 -5.85 -14.32 -11.22
CA GLY A 74 -6.73 -15.45 -11.48
C GLY A 74 -8.22 -15.11 -11.62
N CYS A 75 -8.61 -13.82 -11.57
CA CYS A 75 -9.96 -13.40 -11.95
C CYS A 75 -10.17 -13.59 -13.46
N SER A 76 -11.35 -14.06 -13.89
CA SER A 76 -11.72 -14.10 -15.31
C SER A 76 -12.23 -12.76 -15.82
N SER A 77 -12.86 -11.96 -14.94
CA SER A 77 -13.44 -10.66 -15.27
C SER A 77 -12.74 -9.51 -14.55
N ARG A 78 -12.89 -8.32 -15.13
CA ARG A 78 -12.43 -7.05 -14.57
C ARG A 78 -13.59 -6.34 -13.86
N GLY A 79 -13.29 -5.27 -13.14
CA GLY A 79 -14.31 -4.39 -12.58
C GLY A 79 -15.19 -3.77 -13.66
N GLU A 80 -16.35 -3.27 -13.24
CA GLU A 80 -17.30 -2.65 -14.14
C GLU A 80 -16.67 -1.45 -14.88
N GLY A 81 -16.80 -1.45 -16.22
CA GLY A 81 -16.23 -0.41 -17.08
C GLY A 81 -14.70 -0.42 -17.15
N ILE A 82 -14.02 -1.46 -16.65
CA ILE A 82 -12.57 -1.61 -16.74
C ILE A 82 -12.21 -2.33 -18.05
N PRO A 83 -11.44 -1.70 -18.95
CA PRO A 83 -11.13 -2.28 -20.26
C PRO A 83 -10.21 -3.50 -20.19
N ASN A 84 -10.25 -4.35 -21.23
CA ASN A 84 -9.45 -5.57 -21.31
C ASN A 84 -7.93 -5.36 -21.32
N ARG A 85 -7.48 -4.12 -21.49
CA ARG A 85 -6.05 -3.73 -21.46
C ARG A 85 -5.41 -3.81 -20.07
N PHE A 86 -6.22 -3.92 -19.01
CA PHE A 86 -5.77 -4.10 -17.62
C PHE A 86 -5.64 -5.58 -17.28
N THR A 87 -4.49 -6.08 -16.85
CA THR A 87 -4.31 -7.51 -16.54
C THR A 87 -3.56 -7.68 -15.22
N ALA A 88 -4.15 -8.40 -14.28
CA ALA A 88 -3.56 -8.68 -12.98
C ALA A 88 -2.97 -10.09 -12.97
N THR A 89 -1.73 -10.21 -12.50
CA THR A 89 -1.01 -11.49 -12.37
C THR A 89 -0.27 -11.56 -11.05
N ARG A 90 0.20 -12.75 -10.70
CA ARG A 90 1.00 -13.00 -9.51
C ARG A 90 2.12 -13.98 -9.82
N SER A 91 3.33 -13.66 -9.35
CA SER A 91 4.49 -14.54 -9.34
C SER A 91 5.10 -14.55 -7.95
N GLY A 92 4.95 -15.67 -7.23
CA GLY A 92 5.38 -15.80 -5.84
C GLY A 92 4.73 -14.75 -4.93
N SER A 93 5.55 -13.95 -4.25
CA SER A 93 5.12 -12.85 -3.39
C SER A 93 4.79 -11.55 -4.13
N THR A 94 5.00 -11.50 -5.46
CA THR A 94 4.85 -10.27 -6.24
C THR A 94 3.62 -10.35 -7.15
N GLY A 95 2.66 -9.47 -6.91
CA GLY A 95 1.57 -9.15 -7.82
C GLY A 95 1.96 -8.08 -8.83
N SER A 96 1.37 -8.16 -10.02
CA SER A 96 1.58 -7.19 -11.10
C SER A 96 0.26 -6.81 -11.73
N LEU A 97 0.07 -5.51 -12.01
CA LEU A 97 -0.99 -4.98 -12.88
C LEU A 97 -0.36 -4.41 -14.13
N ALA A 98 -0.54 -5.11 -15.26
CA ALA A 98 -0.16 -4.62 -16.57
C ALA A 98 -1.30 -3.77 -17.16
N ILE A 99 -0.96 -2.62 -17.70
CA ILE A 99 -1.86 -1.75 -18.46
C ILE A 99 -1.22 -1.55 -19.83
N THR A 100 -1.78 -2.18 -20.86
CA THR A 100 -1.32 -2.03 -22.25
C THR A 100 -2.08 -0.91 -22.94
N ASN A 101 -1.51 -0.33 -24.00
CA ASN A 101 -2.15 0.76 -24.77
C ASN A 101 -2.74 1.85 -23.85
N THR A 102 -1.88 2.37 -22.96
CA THR A 102 -2.26 3.31 -21.90
C THR A 102 -2.88 4.59 -22.47
N GLN A 103 -3.88 5.11 -21.78
CA GLN A 103 -4.60 6.31 -22.20
C GLN A 103 -4.52 7.40 -21.12
N VAL A 104 -4.83 8.64 -21.50
CA VAL A 104 -4.76 9.79 -20.58
C VAL A 104 -5.70 9.58 -19.39
N GLU A 105 -6.86 8.96 -19.62
CA GLU A 105 -7.80 8.65 -18.54
C GLU A 105 -7.35 7.52 -17.60
N ASP A 106 -6.25 6.83 -17.89
CA ASP A 106 -5.68 5.82 -17.00
C ASP A 106 -4.82 6.44 -15.88
N GLU A 107 -4.58 7.76 -15.91
CA GLU A 107 -3.91 8.49 -14.83
C GLU A 107 -4.72 8.43 -13.53
N ALA A 108 -4.15 7.78 -12.51
CA ALA A 108 -4.79 7.54 -11.23
C ALA A 108 -3.78 7.03 -10.19
N VAL A 109 -4.21 6.96 -8.93
CA VAL A 109 -3.53 6.17 -7.89
C VAL A 109 -3.99 4.73 -8.01
N TYR A 110 -3.04 3.79 -7.99
CA TYR A 110 -3.31 2.35 -8.03
C TYR A 110 -2.78 1.68 -6.78
N TYR A 111 -3.60 0.84 -6.15
CA TYR A 111 -3.22 0.08 -4.96
C TYR A 111 -3.62 -1.38 -5.08
N CYS A 112 -2.84 -2.22 -4.41
CA CYS A 112 -3.09 -3.66 -4.25
C CYS A 112 -3.58 -3.97 -2.84
N GLY A 113 -4.38 -5.04 -2.69
CA GLY A 113 -4.86 -5.53 -1.39
C GLY A 113 -5.60 -6.85 -1.46
#